data_AF-A0A1S2IQM2-F1
#
_entry.id   AF-A0A1S2IQM2-F1
#
_cell.length_a   1.000
_cell.length_b   1.000
_cell.length_c   1.000
_cell.angle_alpha   90.00
_cell.angle_beta   90.00
_cell.angle_gamma   90.00
#
_symmetry.space_group_name_H-M   'P 1'
#
loop_
_entity.id
_entity.type
_entity.pdbx_description
1 polymer ?
#
loop_
_entity_poly.entity_id
_entity_poly.type
_entity_poly.pdbx_seq_one_letter_code
_entity_poly.pdbx_strand_id
1 'polypeptide(L)'
;MDTHEDDVIEEAPPSWVLRTPTRRREVWPLPAFAAVLAVVLVVVPVRLGDPVSVVVGSVSGFAVTAGAVMLAVAGRTAYREQSRAASWRFHVVGVVLGFGTATILALGSLARGHFIGLGSGGLFMAWQVFLLARSVPRFDRLVAAVCATALAVGGATLAVLGVVLPDVPESREAVWIGPGTLVAVVAAVVAVLQFRVARTAPPD
;
A
#
# COMPACT_ATOMS: atom_id res chain seq x y z
N MET A 1 -42.98 35.97 -9.19
CA MET A 1 -41.81 36.00 -8.30
C MET A 1 -42.17 35.12 -7.13
N ASP A 2 -41.71 33.88 -7.16
CA ASP A 2 -41.52 33.04 -5.98
C ASP A 2 -40.53 31.94 -6.36
N THR A 3 -39.59 31.76 -5.45
CA THR A 3 -38.26 31.17 -5.60
C THR A 3 -38.34 29.64 -5.72
N HIS A 4 -37.71 29.07 -6.75
CA HIS A 4 -37.16 27.73 -6.62
C HIS A 4 -36.13 27.81 -5.50
N GLU A 5 -36.51 27.37 -4.29
CA GLU A 5 -35.54 26.90 -3.32
C GLU A 5 -34.80 25.78 -4.04
N ASP A 6 -33.58 26.08 -4.49
CA ASP A 6 -32.61 25.07 -4.84
C ASP A 6 -32.52 24.18 -3.59
N ASP A 7 -33.14 23.00 -3.67
CA ASP A 7 -32.88 21.90 -2.74
C ASP A 7 -31.37 21.69 -2.78
N VAL A 8 -30.66 22.31 -1.84
CA VAL A 8 -29.24 22.05 -1.62
C VAL A 8 -29.21 20.61 -1.14
N ILE A 9 -29.09 19.68 -2.08
CA ILE A 9 -28.84 18.27 -1.80
C ILE A 9 -27.54 18.28 -1.01
N GLU A 10 -27.64 18.13 0.31
CA GLU A 10 -26.50 18.10 1.20
C GLU A 10 -25.63 16.92 0.79
N GLU A 11 -24.55 17.22 0.07
CA GLU A 11 -23.71 16.20 -0.52
C GLU A 11 -23.15 15.31 0.59
N ALA A 12 -23.39 14.00 0.50
CA ALA A 12 -22.98 13.07 1.53
C ALA A 12 -21.48 13.24 1.83
N PRO A 13 -21.08 13.26 3.11
CA PRO A 13 -19.69 13.52 3.46
C PRO A 13 -18.76 12.50 2.80
N PRO A 14 -17.54 12.91 2.41
CA PRO A 14 -16.61 12.01 1.75
C PRO A 14 -16.36 10.73 2.55
N SER A 15 -16.15 9.62 1.84
CA SER A 15 -15.98 8.29 2.45
C SER A 15 -14.84 8.23 3.48
N TRP A 16 -13.80 9.04 3.31
CA TRP A 16 -12.68 9.15 4.25
C TRP A 16 -13.04 9.87 5.55
N VAL A 17 -14.02 10.79 5.54
CA VAL A 17 -14.58 11.37 6.78
C VAL A 17 -15.31 10.27 7.55
N LEU A 18 -16.13 9.47 6.86
CA LEU A 18 -16.91 8.38 7.46
C LEU A 18 -16.06 7.25 8.06
N ARG A 19 -14.80 7.12 7.65
CA ARG A 19 -13.83 6.15 8.20
C ARG A 19 -13.08 6.68 9.43
N THR A 20 -13.31 7.93 9.82
CA THR A 20 -12.65 8.51 10.99
C THR A 20 -13.10 7.79 12.26
N PRO A 21 -12.18 7.38 13.15
CA PRO A 21 -12.56 6.75 14.41
C PRO A 21 -13.43 7.67 15.26
N THR A 22 -14.62 7.21 15.66
CA THR A 22 -15.54 7.93 16.56
C THR A 22 -15.52 7.34 17.96
N ARG A 23 -15.04 6.09 18.11
CA ARG A 23 -14.89 5.41 19.40
C ARG A 23 -13.42 5.13 19.67
N ARG A 24 -13.00 5.24 20.94
CA ARG A 24 -11.61 4.95 21.36
C ARG A 24 -11.11 3.56 20.92
N ARG A 25 -12.02 2.57 20.86
CA ARG A 25 -11.70 1.20 20.44
C ARG A 25 -11.42 1.05 18.94
N GLU A 26 -11.83 2.01 18.11
CA GLU A 26 -11.63 1.98 16.64
C GLU A 26 -10.24 2.47 16.24
N VAL A 27 -9.49 3.09 17.15
CA VAL A 27 -8.14 3.62 16.88
C VAL A 27 -7.10 2.50 16.72
N TRP A 28 -7.25 1.40 17.46
CA TRP A 28 -6.21 0.39 17.62
C TRP A 28 -6.19 -0.79 16.65
N PRO A 29 -7.30 -1.24 16.03
CA PRO A 29 -7.29 -2.44 15.19
C PRO A 29 -6.28 -2.37 14.03
N LEU A 30 -6.24 -1.27 13.29
CA LEU A 30 -5.32 -1.11 12.15
C LEU A 30 -3.84 -1.03 12.59
N PRO A 31 -3.44 -0.19 13.56
CA PRO A 31 -2.09 -0.22 14.11
C PRO A 31 -1.67 -1.58 14.66
N ALA A 32 -2.55 -2.25 15.40
CA ALA A 32 -2.26 -3.55 16.00
C ALA A 32 -2.04 -4.62 14.91
N PHE A 33 -2.89 -4.64 13.88
CA PHE A 33 -2.72 -5.54 12.75
C PHE A 33 -1.39 -5.28 12.01
N ALA A 34 -1.05 -4.01 11.75
CA ALA A 34 0.23 -3.65 11.14
C ALA A 34 1.43 -4.06 12.01
N ALA A 35 1.34 -3.88 13.33
CA ALA A 35 2.39 -4.32 14.26
C ALA A 35 2.57 -5.85 14.25
N VAL A 36 1.47 -6.61 14.25
CA VAL A 36 1.53 -8.08 14.13
C VAL A 36 2.15 -8.48 12.79
N LEU A 37 1.76 -7.85 11.69
CA LEU A 37 2.35 -8.10 10.37
C LEU A 37 3.86 -7.80 10.37
N ALA A 38 4.30 -6.71 10.99
CA ALA A 38 5.71 -6.38 11.13
C ALA A 38 6.49 -7.48 11.89
N VAL A 39 5.94 -8.00 12.99
CA VAL A 39 6.54 -9.12 13.72
C VAL A 39 6.66 -10.36 12.83
N VAL A 40 5.61 -10.70 12.07
CA VAL A 40 5.64 -11.84 11.12
C VAL A 40 6.72 -11.64 10.06
N LEU A 41 6.85 -10.42 9.52
CA LEU A 41 7.85 -10.07 8.51
C LEU A 41 9.30 -10.22 9.00
N VAL A 42 9.56 -10.10 10.30
CA VAL A 42 10.89 -10.30 10.88
C VAL A 42 11.09 -11.75 11.32
N VAL A 43 10.14 -12.32 12.05
CA VAL A 43 10.30 -13.64 12.69
C VAL A 43 10.37 -14.76 11.65
N VAL A 44 9.47 -14.75 10.64
CA VAL A 44 9.44 -15.83 9.64
C VAL A 44 10.76 -15.93 8.88
N PRO A 45 11.33 -14.84 8.34
CA PRO A 45 12.61 -14.91 7.64
C PRO A 45 13.79 -15.31 8.51
N VAL A 46 13.85 -14.85 9.77
CA VAL A 46 14.88 -15.27 10.73
C VAL A 46 14.84 -16.78 10.98
N ARG A 47 13.64 -17.39 11.01
CA ARG A 47 13.50 -18.84 11.17
C ARG A 47 13.90 -19.64 9.92
N LEU A 48 13.76 -19.05 8.73
CA LEU A 48 14.14 -19.70 7.47
C LEU A 48 15.66 -19.67 7.23
N GLY A 49 16.39 -18.76 7.88
CA GLY A 49 17.87 -18.75 7.88
C GLY A 49 18.54 -18.22 6.59
N ASP A 50 17.79 -17.96 5.53
CA ASP A 50 18.32 -17.36 4.29
C ASP A 50 18.68 -15.88 4.51
N PRO A 51 19.95 -15.45 4.27
CA PRO A 51 20.40 -14.08 4.55
C PRO A 51 19.60 -13.00 3.82
N VAL A 52 19.23 -13.26 2.55
CA VAL A 52 18.41 -12.34 1.75
C VAL A 52 17.04 -12.18 2.40
N SER A 53 16.42 -13.29 2.80
CA SER A 53 15.16 -13.27 3.51
C SER A 53 15.26 -12.50 4.83
N VAL A 54 16.32 -12.68 5.62
CA VAL A 54 16.52 -11.94 6.89
C VAL A 54 16.63 -10.44 6.65
N VAL A 55 17.43 -10.01 5.67
CA VAL A 55 17.60 -8.57 5.34
C VAL A 55 16.27 -7.98 4.87
N VAL A 56 15.64 -8.61 3.87
CA VAL A 56 14.35 -8.15 3.31
C VAL A 56 13.28 -8.11 4.39
N GLY A 57 13.19 -9.15 5.22
CA GLY A 57 12.24 -9.24 6.33
C GLY A 57 12.45 -8.16 7.38
N SER A 58 13.70 -7.90 7.76
CA SER A 58 14.05 -6.89 8.76
C SER A 58 13.72 -5.48 8.26
N VAL A 59 14.09 -5.14 7.02
CA VAL A 59 13.77 -3.84 6.40
C VAL A 59 12.25 -3.66 6.26
N SER A 60 11.56 -4.70 5.80
CA SER A 60 10.10 -4.69 5.65
C SER A 60 9.40 -4.53 7.00
N GLY A 61 9.83 -5.28 8.01
CA GLY A 61 9.29 -5.21 9.36
C GLY A 61 9.50 -3.85 10.02
N PHE A 62 10.69 -3.25 9.83
CA PHE A 62 10.96 -1.89 10.30
C PHE A 62 10.02 -0.86 9.66
N ALA A 63 9.87 -0.90 8.33
CA ALA A 63 8.99 0.02 7.60
C ALA A 63 7.51 -0.12 8.03
N VAL A 64 7.02 -1.36 8.17
CA VAL A 64 5.64 -1.62 8.63
C VAL A 64 5.45 -1.25 10.11
N THR A 65 6.47 -1.40 10.95
CA THR A 65 6.45 -0.93 12.36
C THR A 65 6.30 0.59 12.43
N ALA A 66 7.11 1.33 11.66
CA ALA A 66 6.97 2.77 11.55
C ALA A 66 5.57 3.16 11.05
N GLY A 67 5.02 2.40 10.11
CA GLY A 67 3.64 2.55 9.65
C GLY A 67 2.59 2.34 10.75
N ALA A 68 2.74 1.29 11.57
CA ALA A 68 1.86 1.03 12.70
C ALA A 68 1.84 2.22 13.69
N VAL A 69 3.02 2.79 13.98
CA VAL A 69 3.14 3.99 14.83
C VAL A 69 2.44 5.19 14.19
N MET A 70 2.66 5.44 12.89
CA MET A 70 1.99 6.54 12.19
C MET A 70 0.46 6.38 12.18
N LEU A 71 -0.06 5.17 11.96
CA LEU A 71 -1.50 4.89 12.06
C LEU A 71 -2.04 5.16 13.47
N ALA A 72 -1.30 4.75 14.51
CA ALA A 72 -1.72 4.95 15.88
C ALA A 72 -1.76 6.44 16.24
N VAL A 73 -0.75 7.21 15.83
CA VAL A 73 -0.69 8.65 16.05
C VAL A 73 -1.80 9.34 15.27
N ALA A 74 -1.90 9.12 13.96
CA ALA A 74 -2.90 9.76 13.11
C ALA A 74 -4.34 9.40 13.51
N GLY A 75 -4.60 8.13 13.82
CA GLY A 75 -5.91 7.67 14.28
C GLY A 75 -6.29 8.25 15.64
N ARG A 76 -5.34 8.38 16.57
CA ARG A 76 -5.57 9.01 17.87
C ARG A 76 -5.82 10.52 17.73
N THR A 77 -5.10 11.19 16.84
CA THR A 77 -5.29 12.61 16.56
C THR A 77 -6.66 12.84 15.91
N ALA A 78 -7.03 12.06 14.90
CA ALA A 78 -8.34 12.14 14.26
C ALA A 78 -9.48 11.85 15.24
N TYR A 79 -9.33 10.85 16.12
CA TYR A 79 -10.29 10.57 17.19
C TYR A 79 -10.48 11.74 18.17
N ARG A 80 -9.41 12.46 18.49
CA ARG A 80 -9.44 13.57 19.46
C ARG A 80 -9.95 14.87 18.87
N GLU A 81 -9.48 15.23 17.67
CA GLU A 81 -9.78 16.50 17.05
C GLU A 81 -11.13 16.50 16.32
N GLN A 82 -11.55 15.35 15.77
CA GLN A 82 -12.80 15.21 14.99
C GLN A 82 -12.97 16.30 13.91
N SER A 83 -11.85 16.79 13.36
CA SER A 83 -11.81 17.83 12.34
C SER A 83 -11.61 17.22 10.97
N ARG A 84 -12.13 17.87 9.92
CA ARG A 84 -11.94 17.44 8.52
C ARG A 84 -10.46 17.31 8.15
N ALA A 85 -9.61 18.21 8.68
CA ALA A 85 -8.17 18.16 8.47
C ALA A 85 -7.52 16.93 9.13
N ALA A 86 -7.94 16.55 10.34
CA ALA A 86 -7.43 15.37 11.02
C ALA A 86 -7.90 14.08 10.34
N SER A 87 -9.15 14.03 9.89
CA SER A 87 -9.68 12.93 9.05
C SER A 87 -8.89 12.76 7.76
N TRP A 88 -8.58 13.87 7.07
CA TRP A 88 -7.75 13.84 5.86
C TRP A 88 -6.34 13.32 6.12
N ARG A 89 -5.68 13.78 7.19
CA ARG A 89 -4.35 13.27 7.58
C ARG A 89 -4.38 11.78 7.88
N PHE A 90 -5.41 11.31 8.59
CA PHE A 90 -5.58 9.89 8.87
C PHE A 90 -5.81 9.06 7.59
N HIS A 91 -6.61 9.57 6.66
CA HIS A 91 -6.81 8.97 5.34
C HIS A 91 -5.50 8.87 4.55
N VAL A 92 -4.75 9.97 4.45
CA VAL A 92 -3.44 10.01 3.78
C VAL A 92 -2.49 8.95 4.34
N VAL A 93 -2.38 8.87 5.67
CA VAL A 93 -1.56 7.84 6.33
C VAL A 93 -2.06 6.43 6.00
N GLY A 94 -3.38 6.20 6.05
CA GLY A 94 -3.99 4.91 5.72
C GLY A 94 -3.73 4.47 4.28
N VAL A 95 -3.85 5.38 3.32
CA VAL A 95 -3.60 5.14 1.89
C VAL A 95 -2.14 4.83 1.64
N VAL A 96 -1.22 5.69 2.10
CA VAL A 96 0.23 5.51 1.93
C VAL A 96 0.68 4.18 2.52
N LEU A 97 0.20 3.83 3.72
CA LEU A 97 0.60 2.58 4.36
C LEU A 97 -0.06 1.36 3.76
N GLY A 98 -1.31 1.46 3.32
CA GLY A 98 -1.97 0.36 2.65
C GLY A 98 -1.27 -0.01 1.34
N PHE A 99 -1.06 0.97 0.44
CA PHE A 99 -0.34 0.75 -0.81
C PHE A 99 1.13 0.39 -0.59
N GLY A 100 1.81 1.09 0.32
CA GLY A 100 3.21 0.82 0.66
C GLY A 100 3.42 -0.59 1.22
N THR A 101 2.56 -1.04 2.14
CA THR A 101 2.63 -2.40 2.70
C THR A 101 2.42 -3.45 1.61
N ALA A 102 1.44 -3.26 0.72
CA ALA A 102 1.23 -4.19 -0.39
C ALA A 102 2.45 -4.26 -1.32
N THR A 103 3.08 -3.12 -1.65
CA THR A 103 4.32 -3.06 -2.42
C THR A 103 5.48 -3.78 -1.70
N ILE A 104 5.64 -3.56 -0.40
CA ILE A 104 6.65 -4.25 0.43
C ILE A 104 6.45 -5.76 0.39
N LEU A 105 5.20 -6.24 0.55
CA LEU A 105 4.90 -7.67 0.52
C LEU A 105 5.19 -8.29 -0.85
N ALA A 106 4.80 -7.62 -1.94
CA ALA A 106 5.02 -8.09 -3.29
C ALA A 106 6.52 -8.12 -3.65
N LEU A 107 7.25 -7.01 -3.45
CA LEU A 107 8.70 -6.95 -3.72
C LEU A 107 9.48 -7.89 -2.80
N GLY A 108 9.12 -7.94 -1.51
CA GLY A 108 9.75 -8.84 -0.56
C GLY A 108 9.51 -10.32 -0.90
N SER A 109 8.38 -10.66 -1.52
CA SER A 109 8.14 -12.01 -2.05
C SER A 109 9.05 -12.33 -3.23
N LEU A 110 9.10 -11.42 -4.21
CA LEU A 110 9.93 -11.56 -5.40
C LEU A 110 11.41 -11.68 -5.02
N ALA A 111 11.90 -10.78 -4.16
CA ALA A 111 13.29 -10.76 -3.71
C ALA A 111 13.69 -12.09 -3.04
N ARG A 112 12.78 -12.70 -2.28
CA ARG A 112 13.00 -14.00 -1.63
C ARG A 112 12.83 -15.20 -2.56
N GLY A 113 12.39 -15.02 -3.81
CA GLY A 113 12.10 -16.13 -4.72
C GLY A 113 10.81 -16.89 -4.38
N HIS A 114 9.82 -16.23 -3.78
CA HIS A 114 8.55 -16.86 -3.38
C HIS A 114 7.35 -16.21 -4.08
N PHE A 115 6.29 -16.98 -4.31
CA PHE A 115 5.06 -16.51 -4.96
C PHE A 115 3.97 -16.02 -3.99
N ILE A 116 4.03 -16.43 -2.72
CA ILE A 116 2.93 -16.25 -1.75
C ILE A 116 2.62 -14.77 -1.47
N GLY A 117 3.64 -13.90 -1.47
CA GLY A 117 3.45 -12.47 -1.24
C GLY A 117 2.90 -11.70 -2.45
N LEU A 118 2.99 -12.24 -3.67
CA LEU A 118 2.34 -11.65 -4.85
C LEU A 118 0.83 -11.81 -4.79
N GLY A 119 0.34 -12.98 -4.37
CA GLY A 119 -1.10 -13.24 -4.21
C GLY A 119 -1.72 -12.40 -3.09
N SER A 120 -1.06 -12.31 -1.93
CA SER A 120 -1.54 -11.51 -0.80
C SER A 120 -1.43 -10.00 -1.04
N GLY A 121 -0.34 -9.53 -1.68
CA GLY A 121 -0.20 -8.14 -2.10
C GLY A 121 -1.22 -7.74 -3.16
N GLY A 122 -1.46 -8.58 -4.16
CA GLY A 122 -2.48 -8.38 -5.19
C GLY A 122 -3.91 -8.36 -4.62
N LEU A 123 -4.22 -9.29 -3.71
CA LEU A 123 -5.53 -9.34 -3.04
C LEU A 123 -5.77 -8.10 -2.18
N PHE A 124 -4.75 -7.62 -1.47
CA PHE A 124 -4.84 -6.41 -0.67
C PHE A 124 -5.04 -5.15 -1.53
N MET A 125 -4.35 -5.06 -2.67
CA MET A 125 -4.53 -3.97 -3.64
C MET A 125 -5.93 -4.02 -4.27
N ALA A 126 -6.43 -5.20 -4.62
CA ALA A 126 -7.78 -5.38 -5.14
C ALA A 126 -8.83 -4.98 -4.08
N TRP A 127 -8.66 -5.42 -2.83
CA TRP A 127 -9.51 -5.05 -1.70
C TRP A 127 -9.57 -3.53 -1.46
N GLN A 128 -8.41 -2.86 -1.51
CA GLN A 128 -8.32 -1.39 -1.39
C GLN A 128 -9.06 -0.69 -2.53
N VAL A 129 -8.95 -1.18 -3.77
CA VAL A 129 -9.69 -0.65 -4.92
C VAL A 129 -11.20 -0.81 -4.75
N PHE A 130 -11.67 -1.95 -4.25
CA PHE A 130 -13.09 -2.19 -3.97
C PHE A 130 -13.64 -1.30 -2.84
N LEU A 131 -12.85 -1.08 -1.79
CA LEU A 131 -13.24 -0.19 -0.70
C LEU A 131 -13.27 1.29 -1.12
N LEU A 132 -12.48 1.71 -2.11
CA LEU A 132 -12.34 3.11 -2.53
C LEU A 132 -13.24 3.50 -3.71
N ALA A 133 -14.19 2.66 -4.14
CA ALA A 133 -14.95 2.81 -5.38
C ALA A 133 -15.89 4.04 -5.49
N ARG A 134 -16.07 4.85 -4.42
CA ARG A 134 -16.76 6.16 -4.49
C ARG A 134 -15.72 7.28 -4.44
N SER A 135 -15.64 8.04 -5.53
CA SER A 135 -14.79 9.23 -5.72
C SER A 135 -13.39 9.11 -5.08
N VAL A 136 -12.55 8.26 -5.67
CA VAL A 136 -11.14 8.09 -5.26
C VAL A 136 -10.44 9.45 -5.37
N PRO A 137 -9.94 10.03 -4.26
CA PRO A 137 -9.16 11.28 -4.28
C PRO A 137 -7.99 11.21 -5.24
N ARG A 138 -7.56 12.36 -5.77
CA ARG A 138 -6.42 12.43 -6.68
C ARG A 138 -5.15 11.90 -6.00
N PHE A 139 -4.99 12.19 -4.72
CA PHE A 139 -3.91 11.68 -3.89
C PHE A 139 -3.80 10.15 -3.91
N ASP A 140 -4.90 9.43 -3.73
CA ASP A 140 -4.92 7.96 -3.70
C ASP A 140 -4.41 7.37 -5.02
N ARG A 141 -4.79 7.99 -6.14
CA ARG A 141 -4.31 7.62 -7.48
C ARG A 141 -2.81 7.85 -7.62
N LEU A 142 -2.30 8.97 -7.11
CA LEU A 142 -0.86 9.27 -7.14
C LEU A 142 -0.06 8.29 -6.28
N VAL A 143 -0.53 7.96 -5.07
CA VAL A 143 0.11 6.95 -4.23
C VAL A 143 0.12 5.59 -4.93
N ALA A 144 -1.01 5.17 -5.51
CA ALA A 144 -1.09 3.94 -6.28
C ALA A 144 -0.09 3.94 -7.46
N ALA A 145 0.03 5.06 -8.18
CA ALA A 145 0.96 5.21 -9.29
C ALA A 145 2.43 5.11 -8.85
N VAL A 146 2.79 5.76 -7.73
CA VAL A 146 4.15 5.71 -7.16
C VAL A 146 4.49 4.29 -6.70
N CYS A 147 3.57 3.64 -5.99
CA CYS A 147 3.75 2.26 -5.54
C CYS A 147 3.85 1.26 -6.70
N ALA A 148 3.07 1.46 -7.77
CA ALA A 148 3.18 0.68 -8.99
C ALA A 148 4.52 0.94 -9.72
N THR A 149 5.02 2.18 -9.71
CA THR A 149 6.34 2.51 -10.25
C THR A 149 7.44 1.80 -9.47
N ALA A 150 7.37 1.80 -8.13
CA ALA A 150 8.33 1.09 -7.29
C ALA A 150 8.31 -0.42 -7.56
N LEU A 151 7.13 -1.01 -7.75
CA LEU A 151 7.00 -2.41 -8.17
C LEU A 151 7.62 -2.66 -9.54
N ALA A 152 7.40 -1.75 -10.49
CA ALA A 152 7.94 -1.85 -11.84
C ALA A 152 9.48 -1.85 -11.84
N VAL A 153 10.06 -0.87 -11.17
CA VAL A 153 11.52 -0.71 -11.03
C VAL A 153 12.11 -1.87 -10.25
N GLY A 154 11.50 -2.28 -9.14
CA GLY A 154 11.97 -3.39 -8.33
C GLY A 154 11.95 -4.72 -9.08
N GLY A 155 10.85 -5.02 -9.78
CA GLY A 155 10.73 -6.20 -10.63
C GLY A 155 11.77 -6.22 -11.76
N ALA A 156 11.94 -5.10 -12.46
CA ALA A 156 12.95 -4.98 -13.52
C ALA A 156 14.37 -5.14 -12.98
N THR A 157 14.67 -4.57 -11.81
CA THR A 157 15.97 -4.71 -11.15
C THR A 157 16.25 -6.17 -10.81
N LEU A 158 15.29 -6.87 -10.21
CA LEU A 158 15.44 -8.30 -9.90
C LEU A 158 15.66 -9.13 -11.16
N ALA A 159 14.91 -8.87 -12.23
CA ALA A 159 15.08 -9.56 -13.51
C ALA A 159 16.50 -9.36 -14.09
N VAL A 160 17.02 -8.13 -14.06
CA VAL A 160 18.39 -7.83 -14.49
C VAL A 160 19.41 -8.55 -13.60
N LEU A 161 19.23 -8.53 -12.28
CA LEU A 161 20.11 -9.23 -11.35
C LEU A 161 20.10 -10.74 -11.57
N GLY A 162 18.96 -11.33 -11.92
CA GLY A 162 18.86 -12.76 -12.26
C GLY A 162 19.65 -13.13 -13.50
N VAL A 163 19.78 -12.23 -14.49
CA VAL A 163 20.56 -12.47 -15.70
C VAL A 163 22.05 -12.23 -15.50
N VAL A 164 22.42 -11.24 -14.67
CA VAL A 164 23.80 -10.76 -14.55
C VAL A 164 24.60 -11.47 -13.45
N LEU A 165 23.95 -11.87 -12.34
CA LEU A 165 24.64 -12.48 -11.22
C LEU A 165 24.83 -14.00 -11.44
N PRO A 166 26.08 -14.49 -11.47
CA PRO A 166 26.37 -15.89 -11.82
C PRO A 166 26.03 -16.92 -10.72
N ASP A 167 25.87 -16.49 -9.47
CA ASP A 167 25.73 -17.38 -8.29
C ASP A 167 24.36 -17.22 -7.59
N VAL A 168 23.30 -16.92 -8.33
CA VAL A 168 21.93 -16.86 -7.77
C VAL A 168 21.35 -18.29 -7.71
N PRO A 169 20.74 -18.71 -6.59
CA PRO A 169 20.05 -19.99 -6.55
C PRO A 169 18.99 -20.09 -7.66
N GLU A 170 18.95 -21.21 -8.39
CA GLU A 170 18.04 -21.41 -9.55
C GLU A 170 16.57 -21.10 -9.24
N SER A 171 16.11 -21.46 -8.04
CA SER A 171 14.75 -21.18 -7.58
C SER A 171 14.43 -19.68 -7.51
N ARG A 172 15.43 -18.85 -7.21
CA ARG A 172 15.32 -17.40 -7.10
C ARG A 172 15.49 -16.74 -8.47
N GLU A 173 16.44 -17.22 -9.27
CA GLU A 173 16.66 -16.79 -10.64
C GLU A 173 15.39 -16.95 -11.49
N ALA A 174 14.75 -18.13 -11.45
CA ALA A 174 13.52 -18.39 -12.19
C ALA A 174 12.39 -17.41 -11.82
N VAL A 175 12.28 -17.06 -10.53
CA VAL A 175 11.27 -16.10 -10.03
C VAL A 175 11.61 -14.67 -10.42
N TRP A 176 12.88 -14.30 -10.40
CA TRP A 176 13.35 -12.96 -10.77
C TRP A 176 13.17 -12.70 -12.25
N ILE A 177 13.56 -13.63 -13.12
CA ILE A 177 13.48 -13.47 -14.57
C ILE A 177 12.05 -13.57 -15.07
N GLY A 178 11.30 -14.62 -14.71
CA GLY A 178 9.94 -14.80 -15.24
C GLY A 178 8.92 -13.87 -14.55
N PRO A 179 8.45 -14.23 -13.34
CA PRO A 179 7.51 -13.42 -12.57
C PRO A 179 7.95 -11.97 -12.32
N GLY A 180 9.23 -11.73 -12.03
CA GLY A 180 9.75 -10.37 -11.82
C GLY A 180 9.58 -9.48 -13.06
N THR A 181 9.87 -10.00 -14.26
CA THR A 181 9.62 -9.28 -15.52
C THR A 181 8.13 -9.05 -15.76
N LEU A 182 7.29 -10.06 -15.53
CA LEU A 182 5.84 -9.91 -15.70
C LEU A 182 5.27 -8.82 -14.77
N VAL A 183 5.64 -8.87 -13.49
CA VAL A 183 5.25 -7.85 -12.50
C VAL A 183 5.77 -6.49 -12.92
N ALA A 184 7.01 -6.40 -13.44
CA ALA A 184 7.58 -5.15 -13.89
C ALA A 184 6.73 -4.48 -14.99
N VAL A 185 6.38 -5.26 -16.03
CA VAL A 185 5.58 -4.80 -17.16
C VAL A 185 4.17 -4.39 -16.72
N VAL A 186 3.48 -5.25 -15.97
CA VAL A 186 2.12 -4.98 -15.50
C VAL A 186 2.10 -3.75 -14.59
N ALA A 187 3.03 -3.65 -13.65
CA ALA A 187 3.10 -2.53 -12.73
C ALA A 187 3.43 -1.21 -13.44
N ALA A 188 4.25 -1.24 -14.49
CA ALA A 188 4.51 -0.06 -15.33
C ALA A 188 3.24 0.43 -16.03
N VAL A 189 2.44 -0.48 -16.59
CA VAL A 189 1.15 -0.14 -17.21
C VAL A 189 0.20 0.46 -16.17
N VAL A 190 0.08 -0.16 -15.00
CA VAL A 190 -0.75 0.38 -13.90
C VAL A 190 -0.26 1.76 -13.48
N ALA A 191 1.05 1.98 -13.32
CA ALA A 191 1.60 3.29 -12.97
C ALA A 191 1.20 4.37 -13.98
N VAL A 192 1.36 4.10 -15.28
CA VAL A 192 0.99 5.03 -16.35
C VAL A 192 -0.52 5.33 -16.30
N LEU A 193 -1.36 4.31 -16.17
CA LEU A 193 -2.81 4.50 -16.08
C LEU A 193 -3.20 5.34 -14.87
N GLN A 194 -2.64 5.06 -13.69
CA GLN A 194 -2.96 5.81 -12.48
C GLN A 194 -2.46 7.26 -12.56
N PHE A 195 -1.28 7.53 -13.12
CA PHE A 195 -0.82 8.90 -13.36
C PHE A 195 -1.70 9.64 -14.36
N ARG A 196 -2.16 8.99 -15.43
CA ARG A 196 -3.08 9.59 -16.41
C ARG A 196 -4.41 9.97 -15.77
N VAL A 197 -5.00 9.04 -15.02
CA VAL A 197 -6.27 9.27 -14.31
C VAL A 197 -6.11 10.37 -13.24
N ALA A 198 -5.00 10.37 -12.51
CA ALA A 198 -4.71 11.40 -11.51
C ALA A 198 -4.56 12.81 -12.12
N ARG A 199 -4.08 12.92 -13.36
CA ARG A 199 -3.94 14.22 -14.05
C ARG A 199 -5.28 14.82 -14.47
N THR A 200 -6.29 13.98 -14.70
CA THR A 200 -7.63 14.42 -15.09
C THR A 200 -8.59 14.56 -13.91
N ALA A 201 -8.17 14.14 -12.71
CA ALA A 201 -8.97 14.25 -11.50
C ALA A 201 -8.93 15.69 -10.91
N PRO A 202 -10.02 16.14 -10.26
CA PRO A 202 -10.02 17.39 -9.51
C PRO A 202 -8.90 17.43 -8.45
N PRO A 203 -8.37 18.61 -8.11
CA PRO A 203 -7.48 18.76 -6.96
C PRO A 203 -8.22 18.45 -5.65
N ASP A 204 -7.48 17.91 -4.66
CA ASP A 204 -7.98 17.54 -3.33
C ASP A 204 -8.07 18.73 -2.37
#